data_AF-A0A3M1J6V6-F1
#
_entry.id   AF-A0A3M1J6V6-F1
#
_cell.length_a   1.000
_cell.length_b   1.000
_cell.length_c   1.000
_cell.angle_alpha   90.00
_cell.angle_beta   90.00
_cell.angle_gamma   90.00
#
_symmetry.space_group_name_H-M   'P 1'
#
loop_
_entity.id
_entity.type
_entity.pdbx_description
1 polymer ?
#
loop_
_entity_poly.entity_id
_entity_poly.type
_entity_poly.pdbx_seq_one_letter_code
_entity_poly.pdbx_strand_id
1 'polypeptide(L)' 'GGSGADISGLKSQKGLLFGLKPDSQRYFDYHHTAIDTFEAVNERELKLGVAAMAALVYLLDKYGL' A
#
# COMPACT_ATOMS: atom_id res chain seq x y z
N GLY A 1 5.18 9.62 5.84
CA GLY A 1 4.89 8.81 4.65
C GLY A 1 3.90 9.57 3.81
N GLY A 2 4.25 9.85 2.57
CA GLY A 2 3.34 10.47 1.59
C GLY A 2 2.21 9.49 1.27
N SER A 3 1.05 10.03 0.92
CA SER A 3 -0.23 9.33 0.71
C SER A 3 -0.23 8.34 -0.46
N GLY A 4 0.90 7.74 -0.87
CA GLY A 4 1.06 6.97 -2.11
C GLY A 4 1.51 7.86 -3.27
N ALA A 5 2.37 7.34 -4.15
CA ALA A 5 2.93 8.09 -5.27
C ALA A 5 1.81 8.64 -6.19
N ASP A 6 0.86 7.77 -6.54
CA ASP A 6 -0.20 8.07 -7.53
C ASP A 6 -1.26 9.07 -7.03
N ILE A 7 -1.57 9.06 -5.73
CA ILE A 7 -2.66 9.88 -5.17
C ILE A 7 -2.17 11.10 -4.38
N SER A 8 -0.85 11.32 -4.30
CA SER A 8 -0.25 12.44 -3.56
C SER A 8 -0.70 13.82 -4.05
N GLY A 9 -0.96 13.97 -5.36
CA GLY A 9 -1.46 15.20 -5.96
C GLY A 9 -2.92 15.53 -5.61
N LEU A 10 -3.70 14.58 -5.07
CA LEU A 10 -5.11 14.77 -4.75
C LEU A 10 -5.34 15.43 -3.38
N LYS A 11 -4.28 15.65 -2.58
CA LYS A 11 -4.41 16.21 -1.22
C LYS A 11 -5.19 17.54 -1.15
N SER A 12 -5.04 18.39 -2.16
CA SER A 12 -5.72 19.69 -2.23
C SER A 12 -7.23 19.59 -2.41
N GLN A 13 -7.74 18.43 -2.87
CA GLN A 13 -9.17 18.18 -3.10
C GLN A 13 -9.92 17.92 -1.79
N LYS A 14 -9.23 17.88 -0.65
CA LYS A 14 -9.80 17.68 0.70
C LYS A 14 -10.55 16.35 0.88
N GLY A 15 -10.41 15.41 -0.05
CA GLY A 15 -10.86 14.03 0.11
C GLY A 15 -9.94 13.22 1.03
N LEU A 16 -10.42 12.08 1.51
CA LEU A 16 -9.61 11.14 2.29
C LEU A 16 -8.70 10.33 1.35
N LEU A 17 -7.45 10.18 1.75
CA LEU A 17 -6.44 9.40 1.03
C LEU A 17 -5.87 8.35 1.96
N PHE A 18 -5.91 7.09 1.51
CA PHE A 18 -5.37 5.95 2.23
C PHE A 18 -4.18 5.36 1.45
N GLY A 19 -3.08 5.09 2.15
CA GLY A 19 -1.90 4.47 1.56
C GLY A 19 -1.43 3.30 2.39
N LEU A 20 -1.16 2.16 1.74
CA LEU A 20 -0.51 1.03 2.38
C LEU A 20 0.98 1.37 2.58
N LYS A 21 1.48 1.18 3.80
CA LYS A 21 2.90 1.32 4.13
C LYS A 21 3.49 -0.05 4.49
N PRO A 22 4.18 -0.73 3.55
CA PRO A 22 4.90 -1.98 3.83
C PRO A 22 6.11 -1.76 4.76
N ASP A 23 6.72 -2.85 5.21
CA ASP A 23 8.02 -2.80 5.90
C ASP A 23 9.07 -2.17 4.99
N SER A 24 9.61 -1.03 5.43
CA SER A 24 10.58 -0.25 4.66
C SER A 24 12.02 -0.70 4.84
N GLN A 25 12.33 -1.59 5.81
CA GLN A 25 13.71 -1.92 6.16
C GLN A 25 14.50 -2.52 5.00
N ARG A 26 13.85 -3.39 4.21
CA ARG A 26 14.48 -4.07 3.07
C ARG A 26 14.08 -3.51 1.71
N TYR A 27 13.24 -2.48 1.68
CA TYR A 27 12.65 -1.98 0.44
C TYR A 27 13.73 -1.55 -0.58
N PHE A 28 14.73 -0.80 -0.12
CA PHE A 28 15.81 -0.30 -0.98
C PHE A 28 16.89 -1.32 -1.30
N ASP A 29 16.85 -2.52 -0.71
CA ASP A 29 17.72 -3.62 -1.13
C ASP A 29 17.28 -4.16 -2.50
N TYR A 30 15.98 -4.07 -2.82
CA TYR A 30 15.39 -4.60 -4.06
C TYR A 30 15.00 -3.50 -5.05
N HIS A 31 14.48 -2.36 -4.57
CA HIS A 31 13.88 -1.32 -5.40
C HIS A 31 14.78 -0.85 -6.56
N HIS A 32 14.27 -0.92 -7.79
CA HIS A 32 14.99 -0.54 -9.02
C HIS A 32 16.26 -1.36 -9.32
N THR A 33 16.28 -2.63 -8.92
CA THR A 33 17.39 -3.55 -9.24
C THR A 33 16.89 -4.77 -10.02
N ALA A 34 17.81 -5.53 -10.61
CA ALA A 34 17.47 -6.76 -11.33
C ALA A 34 16.99 -7.91 -10.42
N ILE A 35 17.16 -7.78 -9.10
CA ILE A 35 16.72 -8.80 -8.12
C ILE A 35 15.31 -8.53 -7.57
N ASP A 36 14.66 -7.44 -8.00
CA ASP A 36 13.22 -7.20 -7.78
C ASP A 36 12.40 -8.19 -8.62
N THR A 37 12.18 -9.37 -8.03
CA THR A 37 11.63 -10.55 -8.68
C THR A 37 10.51 -11.13 -7.83
N PHE A 38 9.66 -11.97 -8.43
CA PHE A 38 8.53 -12.56 -7.71
C PHE A 38 8.98 -13.38 -6.50
N GLU A 39 10.12 -14.06 -6.60
CA GLU A 39 10.73 -14.87 -5.56
C GLU A 39 11.12 -14.05 -4.32
N ALA A 40 11.36 -12.74 -4.47
CA ALA A 40 11.66 -11.83 -3.36
C ALA A 40 10.40 -11.42 -2.57
N VAL A 41 9.20 -11.70 -3.09
CA VAL A 41 7.93 -11.34 -2.44
C VAL A 41 7.68 -12.24 -1.24
N ASN A 42 7.51 -11.63 -0.06
CA ASN A 42 7.09 -12.36 1.11
C ASN A 42 5.58 -12.62 1.09
N GLU A 43 5.19 -13.89 0.94
CA GLU A 43 3.79 -14.29 0.83
C GLU A 43 2.92 -13.87 2.03
N ARG A 44 3.48 -13.94 3.25
CA ARG A 44 2.77 -13.54 4.48
C ARG A 44 2.48 -12.05 4.48
N GLU A 45 3.49 -11.22 4.19
CA GLU A 45 3.33 -9.76 4.15
C GLU A 45 2.37 -9.33 3.03
N LEU A 46 2.44 -9.99 1.87
CA LEU A 46 1.49 -9.77 0.78
C LEU A 46 0.05 -10.06 1.24
N LYS A 47 -0.20 -11.22 1.84
CA LYS A 47 -1.53 -11.61 2.35
C LYS A 47 -2.05 -10.65 3.42
N LEU A 48 -1.19 -10.20 4.33
CA LEU A 48 -1.57 -9.22 5.36
C LEU A 48 -1.94 -7.86 4.76
N GLY A 49 -1.15 -7.36 3.79
CA GLY A 49 -1.46 -6.12 3.08
C GLY A 49 -2.77 -6.20 2.29
N VAL A 50 -3.01 -7.32 1.60
CA VAL A 50 -4.27 -7.60 0.89
C VAL A 50 -5.45 -7.62 1.85
N ALA A 51 -5.33 -8.35 2.97
CA ALA A 51 -6.41 -8.43 3.97
C ALA A 51 -6.75 -7.05 4.55
N ALA A 52 -5.74 -6.22 4.84
CA ALA A 52 -5.94 -4.87 5.36
C ALA A 52 -6.66 -3.96 4.35
N MET A 53 -6.23 -3.94 3.09
CA MET A 53 -6.86 -3.12 2.05
C MET A 53 -8.27 -3.60 1.71
N ALA A 54 -8.49 -4.91 1.63
CA ALA A 54 -9.82 -5.48 1.40
C ALA A 54 -10.79 -5.15 2.55
N ALA A 55 -10.33 -5.26 3.80
CA ALA A 55 -11.12 -4.89 4.96
C ALA A 55 -11.47 -3.39 4.97
N LEU A 56 -10.51 -2.51 4.64
CA LEU A 56 -10.76 -1.08 4.51
C LEU A 56 -11.86 -0.80 3.47
N VAL A 57 -11.73 -1.34 2.26
CA VAL A 57 -12.72 -1.16 1.18
C VAL A 57 -14.09 -1.70 1.62
N TYR A 58 -14.14 -2.87 2.24
CA TYR A 58 -15.38 -3.47 2.73
C TYR A 58 -16.07 -2.58 3.77
N LEU A 59 -15.32 -2.06 4.75
CA LEU A 59 -15.89 -1.20 5.79
C LEU A 59 -16.42 0.11 5.21
N LEU A 60 -15.69 0.72 4.26
CA LEU A 60 -16.14 1.92 3.56
C LEU A 60 -17.41 1.68 2.73
N ASP A 61 -17.49 0.56 2.01
CA ASP A 61 -18.69 0.18 1.26
C ASP A 61 -19.90 -0.03 2.19
N LYS A 62 -19.69 -0.68 3.33
CA LYS A 62 -20.78 -1.08 4.24
C LYS A 62 -21.28 0.05 5.13
N TYR A 63 -20.39 0.94 5.55
CA TYR A 63 -20.70 1.96 6.56
C TYR A 63 -20.55 3.39 6.05
N GLY A 64 -20.02 3.59 4.85
CA GLY A 64 -19.74 4.90 4.30
C GLY A 64 -18.53 5.58 4.94
N LEU A 65 -18.49 6.90 4.79
CA LEU A 65 -17.51 7.81 5.40
C LEU A 65 -18.18 8.66 6.46
#